data_AF-A0A9E5Y7F6-F1
#
_entry.id   AF-A0A9E5Y7F6-F1
#
_cell.length_a   1.000
_cell.length_b   1.000
_cell.length_c   1.000
_cell.angle_alpha   90.00
_cell.angle_beta   90.00
_cell.angle_gamma   90.00
#
_symmetry.space_group_name_H-M   'P 1'
#
loop_
_entity.id
_entity.type
_entity.pdbx_description
1 polymer ?
#
loop_
_entity_poly.entity_id
_entity_poly.type
_entity_poly.pdbx_seq_one_letter_code
_entity_poly.pdbx_strand_id
1 'polypeptide(L)'
;MKLRKATLLAIIGMSYIFTIATTNTLFPDIFTNLFLARVNGMAFLLARLTIVLFFIAFYKQYVHKDQIKLRMATLLVIIGSFAGLVTQIQTSLRVFNMNVLPYPVMIHYINIIRPWFSAIFILFFFVILYKEILHGELMKLKKVTFLAIIGSSILTLVQTLALLNYFYFLKFGHALVNEELVLLVIIGISISSFGFLAHLLFFISFYRKQK
;
A
#
# COMPACT_ATOMS: atom_id res chain seq x y z
N MET A 1 14.07 -12.76 10.11
CA MET A 1 12.68 -13.18 10.39
C MET A 1 12.27 -14.27 9.41
N LYS A 2 11.65 -15.37 9.86
CA LYS A 2 11.09 -16.40 8.96
C LYS A 2 9.95 -15.80 8.12
N LEU A 3 9.87 -16.15 6.84
CA LEU A 3 8.90 -15.58 5.90
C LEU A 3 7.45 -15.75 6.39
N ARG A 4 7.11 -16.91 6.96
CA ARG A 4 5.78 -17.18 7.51
C ARG A 4 5.37 -16.17 8.59
N LYS A 5 6.29 -15.82 9.49
CA LYS A 5 6.05 -14.79 10.52
C LYS A 5 5.90 -13.41 9.87
N ALA A 6 6.71 -13.11 8.86
CA ALA A 6 6.61 -11.86 8.12
C ALA A 6 5.25 -11.70 7.41
N THR A 7 4.75 -12.78 6.79
CA THR A 7 3.43 -12.81 6.15
C THR A 7 2.32 -12.59 7.16
N LEU A 8 2.39 -13.22 8.34
CA LEU A 8 1.39 -13.00 9.40
C LEU A 8 1.38 -11.55 9.87
N LEU A 9 2.55 -10.96 10.11
CA LEU A 9 2.66 -9.55 10.50
C LEU A 9 2.15 -8.61 9.41
N ALA A 10 2.37 -8.93 8.13
CA ALA A 10 1.82 -8.18 7.01
C ALA A 10 0.29 -8.28 6.93
N ILE A 11 -0.31 -9.45 7.20
CA ILE A 11 -1.77 -9.62 7.28
C ILE A 11 -2.37 -8.71 8.37
N ILE A 12 -1.74 -8.69 9.56
CA ILE A 12 -2.17 -7.84 10.67
C ILE A 12 -2.00 -6.36 10.31
N GLY A 13 -0.84 -5.99 9.76
CA GLY A 13 -0.52 -4.61 9.38
C GLY A 13 -1.45 -4.06 8.30
N MET A 14 -1.70 -4.83 7.23
CA MET A 14 -2.59 -4.38 6.16
C MET A 14 -4.04 -4.25 6.64
N SER A 15 -4.50 -5.16 7.50
CA SER A 15 -5.83 -5.09 8.11
C SER A 15 -5.97 -3.84 8.96
N TYR A 16 -4.97 -3.55 9.80
CA TYR A 16 -4.94 -2.32 10.60
C TYR A 16 -4.99 -1.07 9.73
N ILE A 17 -4.13 -0.99 8.70
CA ILE A 17 -4.09 0.16 7.78
C ILE A 17 -5.44 0.38 7.11
N PHE A 18 -6.06 -0.69 6.61
CA PHE A 18 -7.35 -0.62 5.96
C PHE A 18 -8.44 -0.14 6.93
N THR A 19 -8.55 -0.76 8.12
CA THR A 19 -9.54 -0.36 9.13
C THR A 19 -9.39 1.11 9.51
N ILE A 20 -8.18 1.57 9.84
CA ILE A 20 -7.96 2.97 10.23
C ILE A 20 -8.25 3.92 9.07
N ALA A 21 -7.84 3.58 7.83
CA ALA A 21 -8.12 4.42 6.68
C ALA A 21 -9.62 4.55 6.44
N THR A 22 -10.37 3.44 6.48
CA THR A 22 -11.83 3.42 6.34
C THR A 22 -12.50 4.20 7.48
N THR A 23 -12.08 3.99 8.72
CA THR A 23 -12.60 4.73 9.89
C THR A 23 -12.36 6.23 9.73
N ASN A 24 -11.18 6.66 9.30
CA ASN A 24 -10.86 8.07 9.09
C ASN A 24 -11.66 8.69 7.93
N THR A 25 -12.03 7.91 6.92
CA THR A 25 -12.90 8.38 5.83
C THR A 25 -14.34 8.54 6.28
N LEU A 26 -14.85 7.62 7.10
CA LEU A 26 -16.23 7.67 7.60
C LEU A 26 -16.43 8.66 8.75
N PHE A 27 -15.37 8.87 9.55
CA PHE A 27 -15.39 9.73 10.73
C PHE A 27 -14.10 10.58 10.77
N PRO A 28 -14.03 11.67 9.98
CA PRO A 28 -12.82 12.48 9.83
C PRO A 28 -12.29 13.08 11.15
N ASP A 29 -13.18 13.31 12.11
CA ASP A 29 -12.84 14.00 13.37
C ASP A 29 -12.30 13.07 14.47
N ILE A 30 -12.22 11.75 14.26
CA ILE A 30 -11.78 10.79 15.30
C ILE A 30 -10.35 11.05 15.79
N PHE A 31 -9.47 11.55 14.92
CA PHE A 31 -8.06 11.83 15.27
C PHE A 31 -7.79 13.31 15.53
N THR A 32 -8.82 14.11 15.83
CA THR A 32 -8.64 15.50 16.30
C THR A 32 -7.90 15.57 17.63
N ASN A 33 -8.07 14.56 18.49
CA ASN A 33 -7.30 14.44 19.73
C ASN A 33 -5.83 14.10 19.42
N LEU A 34 -4.92 15.00 19.84
CA LEU A 34 -3.48 14.88 19.57
C LEU A 34 -2.86 13.57 20.11
N PHE A 35 -3.30 13.09 21.27
CA PHE A 35 -2.80 11.83 21.82
C PHE A 35 -3.20 10.66 20.93
N LEU A 36 -4.47 10.59 20.51
CA LEU A 36 -4.96 9.57 19.59
C LEU A 36 -4.25 9.63 18.23
N ALA A 37 -4.03 10.84 17.69
CA ALA A 37 -3.29 11.03 16.45
C ALA A 37 -1.85 10.51 16.53
N ARG A 38 -1.15 10.73 17.66
CA ARG A 38 0.22 10.25 17.89
C ARG A 38 0.28 8.73 18.00
N VAL A 39 -0.60 8.13 18.80
CA VAL A 39 -0.69 6.68 18.95
C VAL A 39 -1.00 6.02 17.62
N ASN A 40 -1.99 6.54 16.89
CA ASN A 40 -2.34 6.05 15.56
C ASN A 40 -1.18 6.22 14.57
N GLY A 41 -0.51 7.36 14.55
CA GLY A 41 0.64 7.62 13.68
C GLY A 41 1.76 6.57 13.86
N MET A 42 2.07 6.23 15.11
CA MET A 42 3.06 5.20 15.46
C MET A 42 2.58 3.78 15.09
N ALA A 43 1.34 3.44 15.39
CA ALA A 43 0.76 2.14 15.03
C ALA A 43 0.70 1.96 13.50
N PHE A 44 0.35 3.01 12.75
CA PHE A 44 0.32 3.01 11.29
C PHE A 44 1.73 2.88 10.69
N LEU A 45 2.74 3.51 11.31
CA LEU A 45 4.14 3.33 10.94
C LEU A 45 4.59 1.87 11.14
N LEU A 46 4.29 1.27 12.29
CA LEU A 46 4.58 -0.14 12.57
C LEU A 46 3.87 -1.07 11.58
N ALA A 47 2.60 -0.79 11.27
CA ALA A 47 1.83 -1.57 10.30
C ALA A 47 2.44 -1.49 8.88
N ARG A 48 2.91 -0.33 8.44
CA ARG A 48 3.63 -0.23 7.16
C ARG A 48 4.96 -0.96 7.18
N LEU A 49 5.66 -0.95 8.32
CA LEU A 49 6.92 -1.65 8.46
C LEU A 49 6.75 -3.17 8.29
N THR A 50 5.64 -3.75 8.75
CA THR A 50 5.39 -5.19 8.57
C THR A 50 5.27 -5.59 7.10
N ILE A 51 4.68 -4.74 6.26
CA ILE A 51 4.58 -4.95 4.81
C ILE A 51 5.97 -4.94 4.16
N VAL A 52 6.81 -3.96 4.52
CA VAL A 52 8.20 -3.88 4.04
C VAL A 52 9.00 -5.11 4.46
N LEU A 53 8.87 -5.52 5.73
CA LEU A 53 9.53 -6.71 6.25
C LEU A 53 9.08 -7.99 5.54
N PHE A 54 7.81 -8.08 5.14
CA PHE A 54 7.34 -9.18 4.32
C PHE A 54 8.07 -9.23 2.98
N PHE A 55 8.15 -8.13 2.23
CA PHE A 55 8.81 -8.15 0.93
C PHE A 55 10.32 -8.40 1.04
N ILE A 56 10.98 -7.89 2.08
CA ILE A 56 12.39 -8.23 2.36
C ILE A 56 12.56 -9.72 2.65
N ALA A 57 11.68 -10.30 3.48
CA ALA A 57 11.72 -11.73 3.77
C ALA A 57 11.42 -12.57 2.52
N PHE A 58 10.47 -12.13 1.69
CA PHE A 58 10.09 -12.77 0.44
C PHE A 58 11.28 -12.79 -0.52
N TYR A 59 11.95 -11.65 -0.68
CA TYR A 59 13.17 -11.54 -1.47
C TYR A 59 14.27 -12.50 -1.01
N LYS A 60 14.51 -12.61 0.30
CA LYS A 60 15.60 -13.41 0.86
C LYS A 60 15.33 -14.92 0.86
N GLN A 61 14.09 -15.35 1.09
CA GLN A 61 13.75 -16.75 1.38
C GLN A 61 12.95 -17.44 0.29
N TYR A 62 12.34 -16.69 -0.63
CA TYR A 62 11.44 -17.25 -1.64
C TYR A 62 11.92 -17.01 -3.08
N VAL A 63 12.57 -15.89 -3.36
CA VAL A 63 13.06 -15.60 -4.70
C VAL A 63 14.35 -16.37 -4.98
N HIS A 64 14.30 -17.32 -5.91
CA HIS A 64 15.48 -18.06 -6.36
C HIS A 64 16.42 -17.17 -7.19
N LYS A 65 17.71 -17.49 -7.18
CA LYS A 65 18.74 -16.70 -7.90
C LYS A 65 18.46 -16.60 -9.41
N ASP A 66 17.85 -17.63 -9.98
CA ASP A 66 17.57 -17.75 -11.41
C ASP A 66 16.32 -16.97 -11.85
N GLN A 67 15.48 -16.56 -10.89
CA GLN A 67 14.25 -15.79 -11.15
C GLN A 67 14.54 -14.28 -11.20
N ILE A 68 15.36 -13.87 -12.17
CA ILE A 68 15.87 -12.49 -12.31
C ILE A 68 14.72 -11.46 -12.36
N LYS A 69 13.65 -11.76 -13.09
CA LYS A 69 12.48 -10.86 -13.23
C LYS A 69 11.76 -10.69 -11.89
N LEU A 70 11.49 -11.78 -11.17
CA LEU A 70 10.85 -11.73 -9.86
C LEU A 70 11.71 -10.99 -8.84
N ARG A 71 13.02 -11.17 -8.92
CA ARG A 71 13.99 -10.49 -8.06
C ARG A 71 13.94 -8.98 -8.25
N MET A 72 13.96 -8.51 -9.49
CA MET A 72 13.82 -7.08 -9.81
C MET A 72 12.45 -6.54 -9.38
N ALA A 73 11.36 -7.25 -9.67
CA ALA A 73 10.02 -6.83 -9.27
C ALA A 73 9.87 -6.72 -7.74
N THR A 74 10.46 -7.65 -6.99
CA THR A 74 10.49 -7.62 -5.53
C THR A 74 11.34 -6.47 -5.00
N LEU A 75 12.48 -6.14 -5.63
CA LEU A 75 13.27 -4.97 -5.24
C LEU A 75 12.50 -3.66 -5.47
N LEU A 76 11.82 -3.52 -6.61
CA LEU A 76 11.00 -2.35 -6.90
C LEU A 76 9.90 -2.17 -5.85
N VAL A 77 9.19 -3.25 -5.48
CA VAL A 77 8.13 -3.15 -4.46
C VAL A 77 8.68 -2.85 -3.08
N ILE A 78 9.89 -3.32 -2.73
CA ILE A 78 10.59 -2.93 -1.50
C ILE A 78 10.87 -1.43 -1.51
N ILE A 79 11.44 -0.90 -2.60
CA ILE A 79 11.74 0.53 -2.75
C ILE A 79 10.46 1.37 -2.63
N GLY A 80 9.39 0.98 -3.33
CA GLY A 80 8.08 1.66 -3.24
C GLY A 80 7.52 1.64 -1.82
N SER A 81 7.61 0.51 -1.13
CA SER A 81 7.14 0.38 0.24
C SER A 81 7.97 1.21 1.23
N PHE A 82 9.29 1.30 1.03
CA PHE A 82 10.17 2.20 1.80
C PHE A 82 9.86 3.66 1.58
N ALA A 83 9.58 4.07 0.35
CA ALA A 83 9.10 5.42 0.09
C ALA A 83 7.84 5.69 0.91
N GLY A 84 6.88 4.76 0.93
CA GLY A 84 5.69 4.83 1.76
C GLY A 84 5.96 5.01 3.26
N LEU A 85 7.04 4.40 3.79
CA LEU A 85 7.47 4.62 5.18
C LEU A 85 8.00 6.03 5.41
N VAL A 86 8.79 6.57 4.49
CA VAL A 86 9.35 7.93 4.64
C VAL A 86 8.24 8.97 4.77
N THR A 87 7.13 8.84 4.01
CA THR A 87 5.97 9.74 4.16
C THR A 87 5.35 9.60 5.54
N GLN A 88 5.21 8.37 6.03
CA GLN A 88 4.63 8.13 7.34
C GLN A 88 5.50 8.68 8.48
N ILE A 89 6.83 8.58 8.34
CA ILE A 89 7.78 9.18 9.29
C ILE A 89 7.61 10.70 9.29
N GLN A 90 7.54 11.33 8.12
CA GLN A 90 7.32 12.78 8.01
C GLN A 90 6.00 13.21 8.65
N THR A 91 4.91 12.51 8.36
CA THR A 91 3.60 12.76 8.98
C THR A 91 3.68 12.61 10.50
N SER A 92 4.34 11.56 10.98
CA SER A 92 4.49 11.31 12.43
C SER A 92 5.26 12.45 13.09
N LEU A 93 6.45 12.80 12.56
CA LEU A 93 7.27 13.91 13.09
C LEU A 93 6.46 15.21 13.21
N ARG A 94 5.59 15.50 12.24
CA ARG A 94 4.68 16.65 12.27
C ARG A 94 3.69 16.58 13.44
N VAL A 95 3.07 15.42 13.69
CA VAL A 95 2.16 15.23 14.85
C VAL A 95 2.90 15.34 16.19
N PHE A 96 4.21 15.10 16.20
CA PHE A 96 5.08 15.32 17.37
C PHE A 96 5.66 16.75 17.45
N ASN A 97 5.25 17.68 16.57
CA ASN A 97 5.80 19.04 16.46
C ASN A 97 7.32 19.09 16.25
N MET A 98 7.90 18.02 15.69
CA MET A 98 9.30 17.95 15.33
C MET A 98 9.45 18.39 13.86
N ASN A 99 9.52 19.70 13.63
CA ASN A 99 9.76 20.26 12.29
C ASN A 99 11.24 20.13 11.92
N VAL A 100 11.63 18.94 11.44
CA VAL A 100 13.04 18.65 11.11
C VAL A 100 13.45 19.19 9.73
N LEU A 101 12.51 19.55 8.85
CA LEU A 101 12.81 20.04 7.49
C LEU A 101 11.91 21.24 7.11
N PRO A 102 12.46 22.33 6.54
CA PRO A 102 11.66 23.37 5.91
C PRO A 102 10.88 22.75 4.75
N TYR A 103 9.56 22.94 4.69
CA TYR A 103 8.68 22.38 3.65
C TYR A 103 8.87 23.13 2.32
N PRO A 104 9.62 22.62 1.34
CA PRO A 104 9.65 23.18 0.00
C PRO A 104 8.38 22.73 -0.73
N VAL A 105 7.85 23.56 -1.62
CA VAL A 105 6.71 23.23 -2.51
C VAL A 105 6.94 21.89 -3.27
N MET A 106 8.20 21.53 -3.53
CA MET A 106 8.61 20.26 -4.13
C MET A 106 8.15 19.01 -3.36
N ILE A 107 8.00 19.09 -2.03
CA ILE A 107 7.56 17.96 -1.19
C ILE A 107 6.07 17.65 -1.41
N HIS A 108 5.24 18.63 -1.79
CA HIS A 108 3.81 18.38 -2.07
C HIS A 108 3.61 17.49 -3.31
N TYR A 109 4.38 17.72 -4.39
CA TYR A 109 4.36 16.85 -5.56
C TYR A 109 4.81 15.42 -5.23
N ILE A 110 5.90 15.30 -4.44
CA ILE A 110 6.45 14.01 -4.02
C ILE A 110 5.42 13.21 -3.20
N ASN A 111 4.63 13.86 -2.36
CA ASN A 111 3.65 13.18 -1.50
C ASN A 111 2.50 12.54 -2.28
N ILE A 112 2.16 13.06 -3.47
CA ILE A 112 1.04 12.58 -4.28
C ILE A 112 1.50 11.58 -5.34
N ILE A 113 2.70 11.78 -5.89
CA ILE A 113 3.32 10.87 -6.85
C ILE A 113 3.72 9.54 -6.20
N ARG A 114 4.09 9.55 -4.91
CA ARG A 114 4.64 8.38 -4.22
C ARG A 114 3.63 7.23 -4.00
N PRO A 115 2.38 7.46 -3.53
CA PRO A 115 1.35 6.42 -3.50
C PRO A 115 1.10 5.77 -4.87
N TRP A 116 1.14 6.57 -5.94
CA TRP A 116 0.98 6.09 -7.31
C TRP A 116 2.12 5.16 -7.74
N PHE A 117 3.39 5.54 -7.51
CA PHE A 117 4.53 4.64 -7.76
C PHE A 117 4.45 3.34 -6.96
N SER A 118 4.05 3.42 -5.69
CA SER A 118 3.90 2.23 -4.84
C SER A 118 2.83 1.29 -5.40
N ALA A 119 1.69 1.82 -5.87
CA ALA A 119 0.63 1.01 -6.47
C ALA A 119 1.11 0.31 -7.75
N ILE A 120 1.84 1.02 -8.61
CA ILE A 120 2.43 0.45 -9.83
C ILE A 120 3.43 -0.65 -9.52
N PHE A 121 4.32 -0.45 -8.55
CA PHE A 121 5.30 -1.47 -8.19
C PHE A 121 4.65 -2.71 -7.57
N ILE A 122 3.57 -2.55 -6.81
CA ILE A 122 2.78 -3.68 -6.28
C ILE A 122 2.11 -4.44 -7.41
N LEU A 123 1.47 -3.73 -8.36
CA LEU A 123 0.88 -4.35 -9.55
C LEU A 123 1.92 -5.11 -10.36
N PHE A 124 3.05 -4.47 -10.65
CA PHE A 124 4.16 -5.08 -11.38
C PHE A 124 4.67 -6.35 -10.67
N PHE A 125 4.84 -6.29 -9.35
CA PHE A 125 5.20 -7.45 -8.54
C PHE A 125 4.20 -8.61 -8.73
N PHE A 126 2.91 -8.37 -8.59
CA PHE A 126 1.91 -9.43 -8.73
C PHE A 126 1.83 -10.00 -10.16
N VAL A 127 2.00 -9.17 -11.19
CA VAL A 127 2.05 -9.61 -12.58
C VAL A 127 3.25 -10.53 -12.83
N ILE A 128 4.44 -10.13 -12.36
CA ILE A 128 5.64 -10.95 -12.51
C ILE A 128 5.54 -12.22 -11.68
N LEU A 129 5.06 -12.13 -10.44
CA LEU A 129 4.84 -13.29 -9.59
C LEU A 129 3.89 -14.30 -10.24
N TYR A 130 2.81 -13.83 -10.86
CA TYR A 130 1.87 -14.71 -11.57
C TYR A 130 2.54 -15.45 -12.74
N LYS A 131 3.35 -14.74 -13.54
CA LYS A 131 4.10 -15.34 -14.67
C LYS A 131 5.12 -16.39 -14.22
N GLU A 132 5.76 -16.16 -13.08
CA GLU A 132 6.74 -17.09 -12.51
C GLU A 132 6.07 -18.30 -11.83
N ILE A 133 4.92 -18.11 -11.17
CA ILE A 133 4.11 -19.20 -10.59
C ILE A 133 3.60 -20.17 -11.66
N LEU A 134 3.33 -19.69 -12.89
CA LEU A 134 2.90 -20.51 -14.02
C LEU A 134 3.91 -21.62 -14.40
N HIS A 135 5.17 -21.49 -13.98
CA HIS A 135 6.25 -22.41 -14.33
C HIS A 135 6.70 -23.30 -13.16
N GLY A 136 6.02 -23.26 -12.00
CA GLY A 136 6.46 -23.97 -10.79
C GLY A 136 5.35 -24.63 -9.96
N GLU A 137 5.74 -25.29 -8.86
CA GLU A 137 4.89 -26.09 -7.95
C GLU A 137 3.75 -25.31 -7.26
N LEU A 138 3.69 -24.00 -7.45
CA LEU A 138 2.78 -23.08 -6.76
C LEU A 138 1.52 -22.74 -7.56
N MET A 139 1.15 -23.54 -8.56
CA MET A 139 -0.11 -23.41 -9.32
C MET A 139 -1.35 -23.20 -8.42
N LYS A 140 -1.32 -23.69 -7.17
CA LYS A 140 -2.38 -23.49 -6.17
C LYS A 140 -2.53 -22.02 -5.72
N LEU A 141 -1.52 -21.16 -5.87
CA LEU A 141 -1.59 -19.71 -5.62
C LEU A 141 -1.98 -18.90 -6.86
N LYS A 142 -2.09 -19.52 -8.03
CA LYS A 142 -2.37 -18.84 -9.30
C LYS A 142 -3.64 -18.01 -9.23
N LYS A 143 -4.75 -18.58 -8.74
CA LYS A 143 -6.06 -17.91 -8.64
C LYS A 143 -6.01 -16.67 -7.72
N VAL A 144 -5.38 -16.80 -6.55
CA VAL A 144 -5.29 -15.69 -5.58
C VAL A 144 -4.28 -14.62 -6.02
N THR A 145 -3.23 -15.01 -6.73
CA THR A 145 -2.29 -14.06 -7.33
C THR A 145 -2.96 -13.29 -8.46
N PHE A 146 -3.77 -13.96 -9.30
CA PHE A 146 -4.57 -13.29 -10.33
C PHE A 146 -5.58 -12.31 -9.72
N LEU A 147 -6.26 -12.71 -8.65
CA LEU A 147 -7.15 -11.81 -7.92
C LEU A 147 -6.38 -10.59 -7.38
N ALA A 148 -5.19 -10.79 -6.82
CA ALA A 148 -4.32 -9.69 -6.38
C ALA A 148 -3.85 -8.78 -7.53
N ILE A 149 -3.68 -9.29 -8.76
CA ILE A 149 -3.46 -8.44 -9.94
C ILE A 149 -4.66 -7.55 -10.16
N ILE A 150 -5.89 -8.10 -10.20
CA ILE A 150 -7.11 -7.31 -10.39
C ILE A 150 -7.23 -6.23 -9.31
N GLY A 151 -7.06 -6.60 -8.04
CA GLY A 151 -7.09 -5.67 -6.92
C GLY A 151 -6.02 -4.57 -7.04
N SER A 152 -4.80 -4.92 -7.45
CA SER A 152 -3.72 -3.95 -7.66
C SER A 152 -3.97 -3.04 -8.84
N SER A 153 -4.55 -3.55 -9.92
CA SER A 153 -4.93 -2.76 -11.11
C SER A 153 -5.96 -1.71 -10.74
N ILE A 154 -7.00 -2.12 -10.00
CA ILE A 154 -8.04 -1.23 -9.49
C ILE A 154 -7.44 -0.14 -8.59
N LEU A 155 -6.60 -0.52 -7.63
CA LEU A 155 -5.94 0.46 -6.74
C LEU A 155 -5.02 1.40 -7.52
N THR A 156 -4.32 0.91 -8.56
CA THR A 156 -3.49 1.75 -9.44
C THR A 156 -4.32 2.74 -10.22
N LEU A 157 -5.51 2.34 -10.71
CA LEU A 157 -6.45 3.26 -11.36
C LEU A 157 -6.94 4.33 -10.40
N VAL A 158 -7.31 3.97 -9.17
CA VAL A 158 -7.70 4.94 -8.13
C VAL A 158 -6.59 5.95 -7.86
N GLN A 159 -5.34 5.48 -7.70
CA GLN A 159 -4.20 6.36 -7.48
C GLN A 159 -3.89 7.24 -8.71
N THR A 160 -4.13 6.73 -9.92
CA THR A 160 -3.96 7.51 -11.16
C THR A 160 -5.01 8.61 -11.25
N LEU A 161 -6.26 8.31 -10.92
CA LEU A 161 -7.34 9.30 -10.86
C LEU A 161 -7.06 10.37 -9.79
N ALA A 162 -6.58 9.97 -8.60
CA ALA A 162 -6.19 10.91 -7.55
C ALA A 162 -5.06 11.84 -8.01
N LEU A 163 -4.05 11.31 -8.70
CA LEU A 163 -2.94 12.08 -9.28
C LEU A 163 -3.44 13.07 -10.34
N LEU A 164 -4.32 12.64 -11.24
CA LEU A 164 -4.92 13.49 -12.26
C LEU A 164 -5.79 14.60 -11.65
N ASN A 165 -6.61 14.26 -10.65
CA ASN A 165 -7.45 15.22 -9.93
C ASN A 165 -6.61 16.31 -9.28
N TYR A 166 -5.47 15.95 -8.67
CA TYR A 166 -4.55 16.91 -8.08
C TYR A 166 -3.93 17.86 -9.11
N PHE A 167 -3.42 17.36 -10.23
CA PHE A 167 -2.85 18.22 -11.27
C PHE A 167 -3.92 19.09 -11.95
N TYR A 168 -5.15 18.59 -12.08
CA TYR A 168 -6.27 19.36 -12.58
C TYR A 168 -6.61 20.51 -11.62
N PHE A 169 -6.71 20.22 -10.32
CA PHE A 169 -6.93 21.23 -9.28
C PHE A 169 -5.84 22.32 -9.30
N LEU A 170 -4.57 21.93 -9.38
CA LEU A 170 -3.46 22.89 -9.48
C LEU A 170 -3.56 23.81 -10.71
N LYS A 171 -4.07 23.31 -11.84
CA LYS A 171 -4.15 24.07 -13.09
C LYS A 171 -5.39 24.95 -13.18
N PHE A 172 -6.53 24.48 -12.67
CA PHE A 172 -7.83 25.11 -12.89
C PHE A 172 -8.50 25.65 -11.61
N GLY A 173 -7.90 25.43 -10.44
CA GLY A 173 -8.39 25.95 -9.15
C GLY A 173 -9.63 25.25 -8.59
N HIS A 174 -10.13 24.21 -9.26
CA HIS A 174 -11.26 23.39 -8.82
C HIS A 174 -10.97 21.92 -9.08
N ALA A 175 -11.51 21.04 -8.22
CA ALA A 175 -11.27 19.61 -8.35
C ALA A 175 -12.10 19.06 -9.51
N LEU A 176 -11.52 18.14 -10.29
CA LEU A 176 -12.23 17.38 -11.32
C LEU A 176 -13.31 16.50 -10.67
N VAL A 177 -13.05 16.07 -9.44
CA VAL A 177 -13.93 15.21 -8.66
C VAL A 177 -14.18 15.86 -7.30
N ASN A 178 -15.44 16.15 -7.00
CA ASN A 178 -15.85 16.78 -5.74
C ASN A 178 -16.02 15.71 -4.65
N GLU A 179 -15.21 15.77 -3.60
CA GLU A 179 -15.23 14.81 -2.48
C GLU A 179 -16.50 14.88 -1.63
N GLU A 180 -17.25 15.99 -1.72
CA GLU A 180 -18.52 16.20 -1.01
C GLU A 180 -19.67 15.32 -1.52
N LEU A 181 -19.50 14.67 -2.67
CA LEU A 181 -20.45 13.67 -3.15
C LEU A 181 -20.28 12.38 -2.34
N VAL A 182 -21.16 12.18 -1.36
CA VAL A 182 -21.29 10.95 -0.56
C VAL A 182 -21.23 9.68 -1.42
N LEU A 183 -21.83 9.70 -2.61
CA LEU A 183 -21.77 8.61 -3.59
C LEU A 183 -20.34 8.23 -3.97
N LEU A 184 -19.47 9.22 -4.14
CA LEU A 184 -18.09 9.02 -4.57
C LEU A 184 -17.22 8.46 -3.45
N VAL A 185 -17.48 8.87 -2.21
CA VAL A 185 -16.87 8.28 -1.01
C VAL A 185 -17.27 6.82 -0.88
N ILE A 186 -18.56 6.49 -1.04
CA ILE A 186 -19.06 5.11 -0.99
C ILE A 186 -18.42 4.25 -2.09
N ILE A 187 -18.33 4.75 -3.32
CA ILE A 187 -17.68 4.08 -4.43
C ILE A 187 -16.19 3.86 -4.11
N GLY A 188 -15.49 4.89 -3.63
CA GLY A 188 -14.08 4.82 -3.26
C GLY A 188 -13.79 3.77 -2.18
N ILE A 189 -14.61 3.73 -1.12
CA ILE A 189 -14.52 2.72 -0.06
C ILE A 189 -14.76 1.32 -0.62
N SER A 190 -15.80 1.14 -1.45
CA SER A 190 -16.15 -0.16 -2.02
C SER A 190 -15.02 -0.71 -2.91
N ILE A 191 -14.47 0.14 -3.78
CA ILE A 191 -13.35 -0.18 -4.66
C ILE A 191 -12.10 -0.53 -3.84
N SER A 192 -11.79 0.28 -2.83
CA SER A 192 -10.64 0.06 -1.95
C SER A 192 -10.79 -1.23 -1.11
N SER A 193 -12.02 -1.54 -0.67
CA SER A 193 -12.36 -2.77 0.04
C SER A 193 -12.11 -4.00 -0.82
N PHE A 194 -12.51 -3.96 -2.09
CA PHE A 194 -12.21 -5.03 -3.03
C PHE A 194 -10.71 -5.23 -3.23
N GLY A 195 -9.97 -4.13 -3.45
CA GLY A 195 -8.51 -4.17 -3.57
C GLY A 195 -7.82 -4.77 -2.33
N PHE A 196 -8.24 -4.33 -1.14
CA PHE A 196 -7.79 -4.85 0.14
C PHE A 196 -8.06 -6.35 0.28
N LEU A 197 -9.30 -6.79 0.02
CA LEU A 197 -9.68 -8.21 0.12
C LEU A 197 -8.88 -9.08 -0.85
N ALA A 198 -8.65 -8.61 -2.07
CA ALA A 198 -7.85 -9.31 -3.07
C ALA A 198 -6.41 -9.55 -2.58
N HIS A 199 -5.77 -8.52 -2.02
CA HIS A 199 -4.44 -8.66 -1.40
C HIS A 199 -4.50 -9.56 -0.17
N LEU A 200 -5.48 -9.38 0.72
CA LEU A 200 -5.60 -10.12 1.97
C LEU A 200 -5.71 -11.63 1.70
N LEU A 201 -6.54 -12.01 0.72
CA LEU A 201 -6.70 -13.40 0.29
C LEU A 201 -5.40 -13.99 -0.25
N PHE A 202 -4.61 -13.21 -0.99
CA PHE A 202 -3.27 -13.63 -1.40
C PHE A 202 -2.37 -13.89 -0.18
N PHE A 203 -2.27 -12.94 0.75
CA PHE A 203 -1.40 -13.08 1.93
C PHE A 203 -1.82 -14.26 2.83
N ILE A 204 -3.12 -14.45 3.09
CA ILE A 204 -3.64 -15.58 3.86
C ILE A 204 -3.32 -16.91 3.17
N SER A 205 -3.55 -16.98 1.86
CA SER A 205 -3.27 -18.20 1.10
C SER A 205 -1.78 -18.51 1.06
N PHE A 206 -0.94 -17.48 0.90
CA PHE A 206 0.51 -17.59 0.95
C PHE A 206 0.97 -18.09 2.33
N TYR A 207 0.46 -17.50 3.41
CA TYR A 207 0.76 -17.92 4.79
C TYR A 207 0.46 -19.40 5.04
N ARG A 208 -0.73 -19.88 4.61
CA ARG A 208 -1.14 -21.28 4.76
C ARG A 208 -0.25 -22.27 4.00
N LYS A 209 0.46 -21.82 2.97
CA LYS A 209 1.35 -22.66 2.14
C LYS A 209 2.77 -22.76 2.69
N GLN A 210 3.18 -21.85 3.55
CA GLN A 210 4.45 -21.93 4.23
C GLN A 210 4.30 -22.86 5.44
N LYS A 211 4.69 -24.13 5.28
CA LYS A 211 4.80 -25.05 6.41
C LYS A 211 5.99 -24.64 7.27
#